data_AF-A0A0X3TCE6-F1
#
_entry.id   AF-A0A0X3TCE6-F1
#
_cell.length_a   1.000
_cell.length_b   1.000
_cell.length_c   1.000
_cell.angle_alpha   90.00
_cell.angle_beta   90.00
_cell.angle_gamma   90.00
#
_symmetry.space_group_name_H-M   'P 1'
#
loop_
_entity.id
_entity.type
_entity.pdbx_description
1 polymer ?
#
loop_
_entity_poly.entity_id
_entity_poly.type
_entity_poly.pdbx_seq_one_letter_code
_entity_poly.pdbx_strand_id
1 'polypeptide(L)'
;MFARHATEKDYDMASRWVTRWVFTLWHYQCWATRGWALGLVALLLGLGHMVSEHSPWLTLWQAPHWSTWLMVVALTGVVCAVALESVKVTLLLMGMTAMVMLITLAGVGLLRPAPLAVGGVAAHAELPAVLAWVVVWMMVMSNGIHIVMTWLREMARGLYQHDALAEALQLTFGPVALSNLTTALGFVAAAALAPELVDLAWVVSVAAGVALVAYLSLFPWLGMRTALPFRVGNTNDRHGLMRLTRWMQRYPRGFQALGWGMTLISLVWLLWLFDSLFAGQAVWGLLLVSGLLLWGYWRSLRLALNVVMTVAVSLLWLMAAVQLVQPWQPGWAISDLGVLFVIPMGMILDDAIHYYTRYRRAERQTVLTTQEACHRYALSSVGRPIWVTSLVLMVGLSVLALGGHAWTQAVALVSICGLLITAYQLLIWQPARSMAKRDDPEIIK
;
A
#
# COMPACT_ATOMS: atom_id res chain seq x y z
N MET A 1 45.64 -5.79 -5.35
CA MET A 1 44.74 -6.97 -5.40
C MET A 1 44.29 -7.42 -4.00
N PHE A 2 44.08 -6.49 -3.06
CA PHE A 2 43.64 -6.79 -1.70
C PHE A 2 42.62 -5.74 -1.25
N ALA A 3 41.38 -5.87 -1.71
CA ALA A 3 40.21 -5.18 -1.16
C ALA A 3 38.96 -5.78 -1.82
N ARG A 4 38.45 -6.88 -1.26
CA ARG A 4 37.06 -7.38 -1.33
C ARG A 4 37.00 -8.80 -0.76
N HIS A 5 37.22 -8.90 0.54
CA HIS A 5 36.66 -9.99 1.35
C HIS A 5 35.96 -9.30 2.54
N ALA A 6 35.00 -8.42 2.22
CA ALA A 6 33.92 -8.15 3.16
C ALA A 6 33.13 -9.45 3.23
N THR A 7 33.46 -10.27 4.22
CA THR A 7 32.88 -11.59 4.40
C THR A 7 31.37 -11.45 4.57
N GLU A 8 30.63 -12.40 4.00
CA GLU A 8 29.16 -12.51 4.00
C GLU A 8 28.52 -12.25 5.38
N LYS A 9 29.28 -12.45 6.47
CA LYS A 9 28.94 -12.15 7.87
C LYS A 9 28.66 -10.68 8.16
N ASP A 10 29.38 -9.73 7.56
CA ASP A 10 29.15 -8.28 7.81
C ASP A 10 27.89 -7.78 7.08
N TYR A 11 27.59 -8.36 5.91
CA TYR A 11 26.31 -8.15 5.23
C TYR A 11 25.14 -8.75 6.02
N ASP A 12 25.31 -9.92 6.65
CA ASP A 12 24.26 -10.55 7.46
C ASP A 12 24.01 -9.79 8.78
N MET A 13 25.05 -9.23 9.40
CA MET A 13 24.94 -8.47 10.65
C MET A 13 24.26 -7.10 10.51
N ALA A 14 24.55 -6.35 9.44
CA ALA A 14 23.85 -5.09 9.15
C ALA A 14 22.44 -5.32 8.59
N SER A 15 22.20 -6.44 7.90
CA SER A 15 20.89 -6.70 7.30
C SER A 15 19.81 -7.08 8.31
N ARG A 16 20.16 -7.70 9.46
CA ARG A 16 19.19 -8.17 10.48
C ARG A 16 18.90 -7.18 11.61
N TRP A 17 19.02 -5.89 11.37
CA TRP A 17 18.77 -4.88 12.41
C TRP A 17 17.32 -4.94 12.92
N VAL A 18 16.33 -5.23 12.06
CA VAL A 18 14.92 -5.35 12.45
C VAL A 18 14.75 -6.54 13.37
N THR A 19 15.38 -7.66 13.05
CA THR A 19 15.35 -8.86 13.89
C THR A 19 15.90 -8.57 15.29
N ARG A 20 17.07 -7.92 15.37
CA ARG A 20 17.65 -7.50 16.66
C ARG A 20 16.71 -6.58 17.41
N TRP A 21 16.12 -5.60 16.74
CA TRP A 21 15.18 -4.66 17.34
C TRP A 21 13.96 -5.35 17.94
N VAL A 22 13.35 -6.31 17.22
CA VAL A 22 12.22 -7.10 17.73
C VAL A 22 12.61 -7.89 18.98
N PHE A 23 13.78 -8.54 18.99
CA PHE A 23 14.26 -9.24 20.18
C PHE A 23 14.61 -8.30 21.34
N THR A 24 15.15 -7.12 21.06
CA THR A 24 15.38 -6.09 22.09
C THR A 24 14.05 -5.64 22.70
N LEU A 25 13.02 -5.37 21.89
CA LEU A 25 11.68 -5.04 22.39
C LEU A 25 11.08 -6.15 23.25
N TRP A 26 11.31 -7.41 22.87
CA TRP A 26 10.89 -8.55 23.68
C TRP A 26 11.64 -8.64 25.01
N HIS A 27 12.96 -8.51 24.99
CA HIS A 27 13.79 -8.54 26.19
C HIS A 27 13.41 -7.42 27.17
N TYR A 28 13.12 -6.22 26.67
CA TYR A 28 12.70 -5.06 27.45
C TYR A 28 11.17 -4.86 27.45
N GLN A 29 10.39 -5.95 27.37
CA GLN A 29 8.92 -5.87 27.26
C GLN A 29 8.22 -5.07 28.38
N CYS A 30 8.75 -5.07 29.61
CA CYS A 30 8.20 -4.29 30.72
C CYS A 30 8.38 -2.78 30.47
N TRP A 31 9.55 -2.38 29.97
CA TRP A 31 9.83 -1.00 29.60
C TRP A 31 9.04 -0.58 28.37
N ALA A 32 8.93 -1.44 27.36
CA ALA A 32 8.09 -1.19 26.19
C ALA A 32 6.61 -0.99 26.60
N THR A 33 6.09 -1.81 27.51
CA THR A 33 4.72 -1.66 28.04
C THR A 33 4.52 -0.33 28.75
N ARG A 34 5.48 0.06 29.61
CA ARG A 34 5.43 1.37 30.29
C ARG A 34 5.53 2.52 29.31
N GLY A 35 6.40 2.42 28.30
CA GLY A 35 6.52 3.41 27.23
C GLY A 35 5.22 3.60 26.45
N TRP A 36 4.56 2.49 26.08
CA TRP A 36 3.25 2.55 25.43
C TRP A 36 2.14 3.09 26.33
N ALA A 37 2.14 2.74 27.63
CA ALA A 37 1.19 3.30 28.58
C ALA A 37 1.36 4.81 28.74
N LEU A 38 2.61 5.29 28.85
CA LEU A 38 2.92 6.73 28.87
C LEU A 38 2.52 7.42 27.57
N GLY A 39 2.82 6.79 26.42
CA GLY A 39 2.40 7.28 25.11
C GLY A 39 0.88 7.37 24.98
N LEU A 40 0.14 6.39 25.50
CA LEU A 40 -1.32 6.40 25.53
C LEU A 40 -1.85 7.51 26.46
N VAL A 41 -1.24 7.74 27.62
CA VAL A 41 -1.62 8.86 28.50
C VAL A 41 -1.35 10.20 27.81
N ALA A 42 -0.17 10.36 27.19
CA ALA A 42 0.16 11.57 26.43
C ALA A 42 -0.80 11.78 25.24
N LEU A 43 -1.19 10.70 24.56
CA LEU A 43 -2.21 10.71 23.53
C LEU A 43 -3.55 11.23 24.08
N LEU A 44 -4.04 10.65 25.18
CA LEU A 44 -5.31 11.03 25.80
C LEU A 44 -5.29 12.50 26.27
N LEU A 45 -4.16 12.96 26.80
CA LEU A 45 -3.97 14.36 27.20
C LEU A 45 -3.90 15.29 25.97
N GLY A 46 -3.24 14.87 24.90
CA GLY A 46 -3.18 15.59 23.62
C GLY A 46 -4.54 15.67 22.93
N LEU A 47 -5.35 14.61 23.02
CA LEU A 47 -6.74 14.60 22.59
C LEU A 47 -7.57 15.64 23.37
N GLY A 48 -7.25 15.90 24.63
CA GLY A 48 -7.85 16.99 25.42
C GLY A 48 -7.57 18.39 24.84
N HIS A 49 -6.43 18.60 24.18
CA HIS A 49 -6.09 19.87 23.51
C HIS A 49 -6.82 20.03 22.16
N MET A 50 -7.33 18.93 21.58
CA MET A 50 -8.12 18.92 20.34
C MET A 50 -9.52 19.56 20.51
N VAL A 51 -9.98 19.76 21.76
CA VAL A 51 -11.32 20.28 22.08
C VAL A 51 -11.39 21.82 21.96
N SER A 52 -10.28 22.49 21.64
CA SER A 52 -10.31 23.92 21.35
C SER A 52 -11.11 24.20 20.06
N GLU A 53 -11.97 25.23 20.09
CA GLU A 53 -12.90 25.60 19.00
C GLU A 53 -12.22 25.93 17.65
N HIS A 54 -10.89 26.09 17.64
CA HIS A 54 -10.10 26.47 16.47
C HIS A 54 -9.32 25.29 15.87
N SER A 55 -9.53 24.07 16.35
CA SER A 55 -8.86 22.90 15.82
C SER A 55 -9.49 22.50 14.47
N PRO A 56 -8.72 22.42 13.35
CA PRO A 56 -9.21 21.85 12.09
C PRO A 56 -9.68 20.39 12.22
N TRP A 57 -9.49 19.76 13.38
CA TRP A 57 -9.92 18.40 13.71
C TRP A 57 -11.30 18.36 14.34
N LEU A 58 -11.75 19.43 14.99
CA LEU A 58 -13.08 19.50 15.56
C LEU A 58 -14.14 19.36 14.44
N THR A 59 -13.89 19.94 13.27
CA THR A 59 -14.74 19.80 12.07
C THR A 59 -14.70 18.39 11.46
N LEU A 60 -13.52 17.74 11.41
CA LEU A 60 -13.38 16.35 10.94
C LEU A 60 -14.05 15.32 11.87
N TRP A 61 -14.05 15.58 13.18
CA TRP A 61 -14.69 14.75 14.21
C TRP A 61 -16.19 15.04 14.35
N GLN A 62 -16.61 16.31 14.22
CA GLN A 62 -18.02 16.71 14.26
C GLN A 62 -18.76 16.43 12.94
N ALA A 63 -18.08 15.96 11.91
CA ALA A 63 -18.69 15.63 10.62
C ALA A 63 -19.81 14.58 10.79
N PRO A 64 -20.98 14.76 10.16
CA PRO A 64 -22.16 13.89 10.32
C PRO A 64 -22.03 12.49 9.67
N HIS A 65 -20.81 12.08 9.27
CA HIS A 65 -20.58 10.91 8.43
C HIS A 65 -19.97 9.70 9.15
N TRP A 66 -20.06 9.64 10.48
CA TRP A 66 -19.61 8.49 11.28
C TRP A 66 -20.17 7.15 10.81
N SER A 67 -21.41 7.14 10.30
CA SER A 67 -22.04 5.95 9.73
C SER A 67 -21.27 5.38 8.54
N THR A 68 -20.82 6.23 7.61
CA THR A 68 -20.03 5.79 6.44
C THR A 68 -18.68 5.23 6.87
N TRP A 69 -18.02 5.86 7.84
CA TRP A 69 -16.74 5.38 8.34
C TRP A 69 -16.89 4.04 9.08
N LEU A 70 -17.88 3.91 9.97
CA LEU A 70 -18.18 2.66 10.65
C LEU A 70 -18.52 1.54 9.67
N MET A 71 -19.22 1.86 8.57
CA MET A 71 -19.51 0.90 7.50
C MET A 71 -18.23 0.46 6.78
N VAL A 72 -17.30 1.38 6.48
CA VAL A 72 -15.98 1.04 5.93
C VAL A 72 -15.23 0.10 6.87
N VAL A 73 -15.15 0.43 8.16
CA VAL A 73 -14.47 -0.39 9.18
C VAL A 73 -15.11 -1.78 9.28
N ALA A 74 -16.44 -1.85 9.33
CA ALA A 74 -17.17 -3.12 9.44
C ALA A 74 -16.95 -4.01 8.21
N LEU A 75 -17.16 -3.47 7.00
CA LEU A 75 -17.03 -4.24 5.77
C LEU A 75 -15.60 -4.69 5.50
N THR A 76 -14.62 -3.79 5.69
CA THR A 76 -13.19 -4.17 5.57
C THR A 76 -12.80 -5.21 6.61
N GLY A 77 -13.34 -5.12 7.83
CA GLY A 77 -13.13 -6.11 8.89
C GLY A 77 -13.68 -7.50 8.54
N VAL A 78 -14.92 -7.59 8.05
CA VAL A 78 -15.54 -8.85 7.61
C VAL A 78 -14.70 -9.49 6.51
N VAL A 79 -14.33 -8.69 5.52
CA VAL A 79 -13.50 -9.14 4.40
C VAL A 79 -12.13 -9.62 4.86
N CYS A 80 -11.46 -8.89 5.76
CA CYS A 80 -10.20 -9.32 6.36
C CYS A 80 -10.35 -10.63 7.14
N ALA A 81 -11.43 -10.81 7.90
CA ALA A 81 -11.68 -12.04 8.66
C ALA A 81 -11.79 -13.26 7.76
N VAL A 82 -12.50 -13.13 6.64
CA VAL A 82 -12.61 -14.18 5.62
C VAL A 82 -11.26 -14.42 4.94
N ALA A 83 -10.59 -13.35 4.48
CA ALA A 83 -9.38 -13.46 3.69
C ALA A 83 -8.16 -13.98 4.47
N LEU A 84 -8.07 -13.63 5.76
CA LEU A 84 -7.02 -14.08 6.69
C LEU A 84 -7.34 -15.43 7.33
N GLU A 85 -8.55 -15.97 7.14
CA GLU A 85 -9.01 -17.22 7.77
C GLU A 85 -8.84 -17.19 9.31
N SER A 86 -8.94 -16.00 9.92
CA SER A 86 -8.74 -15.83 11.36
C SER A 86 -9.29 -14.51 11.90
N VAL A 87 -10.23 -14.63 12.84
CA VAL A 87 -10.80 -13.49 13.58
C VAL A 87 -9.74 -12.84 14.47
N LYS A 88 -8.92 -13.62 15.19
CA LYS A 88 -7.88 -13.08 16.08
C LYS A 88 -6.88 -12.19 15.34
N VAL A 89 -6.42 -12.65 14.18
CA VAL A 89 -5.48 -11.90 13.33
C VAL A 89 -6.14 -10.63 12.80
N THR A 90 -7.43 -10.71 12.46
CA THR A 90 -8.20 -9.56 11.97
C THR A 90 -8.40 -8.52 13.05
N LEU A 91 -8.76 -8.92 14.28
CA LEU A 91 -8.88 -8.01 15.41
C LEU A 91 -7.54 -7.34 15.75
N LEU A 92 -6.43 -8.07 15.67
CA LEU A 92 -5.09 -7.50 15.82
C LEU A 92 -4.82 -6.42 14.77
N LEU A 93 -5.10 -6.72 13.49
CA LEU A 93 -4.91 -5.80 12.37
C LEU A 93 -5.79 -4.56 12.49
N MET A 94 -7.10 -4.73 12.73
CA MET A 94 -8.04 -3.62 12.88
C MET A 94 -7.72 -2.76 14.11
N GLY A 95 -7.37 -3.40 15.23
CA GLY A 95 -6.96 -2.70 16.45
C GLY A 95 -5.69 -1.89 16.25
N MET A 96 -4.70 -2.44 15.53
CA MET A 96 -3.49 -1.70 15.14
C MET A 96 -3.83 -0.49 14.26
N THR A 97 -4.63 -0.68 13.22
CA THR A 97 -5.05 0.39 12.31
C THR A 97 -5.77 1.49 13.06
N ALA A 98 -6.73 1.14 13.93
CA ALA A 98 -7.44 2.10 14.76
C ALA A 98 -6.50 2.87 15.69
N MET A 99 -5.52 2.20 16.31
CA MET A 99 -4.53 2.88 17.16
C MET A 99 -3.66 3.85 16.36
N VAL A 100 -3.18 3.45 15.18
CA VAL A 100 -2.43 4.33 14.28
C VAL A 100 -3.27 5.54 13.88
N MET A 101 -4.57 5.35 13.59
CA MET A 101 -5.47 6.47 13.32
C MET A 101 -5.61 7.42 14.50
N LEU A 102 -5.78 6.89 15.72
CA LEU A 102 -5.90 7.71 16.93
C LEU A 102 -4.61 8.48 17.23
N ILE A 103 -3.44 7.84 17.06
CA ILE A 103 -2.13 8.49 17.19
C ILE A 103 -1.95 9.56 16.11
N THR A 104 -2.37 9.27 14.88
CA THR A 104 -2.37 10.26 13.80
C THR A 104 -3.25 11.45 14.17
N LEU A 105 -4.47 11.20 14.67
CA LEU A 105 -5.40 12.26 15.07
C LEU A 105 -4.78 13.18 16.13
N ALA A 106 -4.22 12.61 17.19
CA ALA A 106 -3.53 13.40 18.21
C ALA A 106 -2.29 14.12 17.65
N GLY A 107 -1.52 13.44 16.79
CA GLY A 107 -0.29 13.97 16.21
C GLY A 107 -0.54 15.16 15.29
N VAL A 108 -1.55 15.11 14.42
CA VAL A 108 -1.79 16.22 13.49
C VAL A 108 -2.33 17.45 14.21
N GLY A 109 -3.23 17.32 15.18
CA GLY A 109 -3.69 18.51 15.91
C GLY A 109 -2.65 19.12 16.85
N LEU A 110 -1.55 18.41 17.16
CA LEU A 110 -0.36 19.01 17.79
C LEU A 110 0.52 19.73 16.75
N LEU A 111 0.73 19.11 15.59
CA LEU A 111 1.66 19.59 14.56
C LEU A 111 1.06 20.71 13.68
N ARG A 112 -0.27 20.86 13.67
CA ARG A 112 -0.98 21.86 12.88
C ARG A 112 -1.89 22.74 13.77
N PRO A 113 -1.36 23.80 14.42
CA PRO A 113 -2.10 24.60 15.40
C PRO A 113 -3.07 25.67 14.85
N ALA A 114 -3.40 25.73 13.55
CA ALA A 114 -4.44 26.64 13.04
C ALA A 114 -5.01 26.20 11.67
N PRO A 115 -6.29 26.52 11.35
CA PRO A 115 -6.75 26.62 9.98
C PRO A 115 -6.13 27.89 9.38
N LEU A 116 -5.35 27.76 8.31
CA LEU A 116 -4.94 28.93 7.54
C LEU A 116 -6.21 29.46 6.87
N ALA A 117 -6.83 30.48 7.46
CA ALA A 117 -7.83 31.30 6.80
C ALA A 117 -7.13 32.07 5.66
N VAL A 118 -6.85 31.38 4.55
CA VAL A 118 -6.61 32.06 3.28
C VAL A 118 -7.97 32.55 2.82
N GLY A 119 -8.24 33.82 3.12
CA GLY A 119 -9.20 34.69 2.45
C GLY A 119 -10.52 34.07 1.96
N GLY A 120 -11.59 34.26 2.74
CA GLY A 120 -12.94 34.49 2.22
C GLY A 120 -13.38 33.72 0.97
N VAL A 121 -13.43 32.40 1.03
CA VAL A 121 -14.34 31.59 0.18
C VAL A 121 -14.93 30.48 1.04
N ALA A 122 -15.91 30.86 1.84
CA ALA A 122 -16.74 29.98 2.66
C ALA A 122 -17.71 29.12 1.82
N ALA A 123 -17.36 28.72 0.59
CA ALA A 123 -18.30 28.07 -0.33
C ALA A 123 -17.87 26.68 -0.82
N HIS A 124 -16.62 26.23 -0.63
CA HIS A 124 -16.17 24.90 -1.09
C HIS A 124 -15.26 24.14 -0.10
N ALA A 125 -15.24 24.57 1.18
CA ALA A 125 -14.29 24.11 2.19
C ALA A 125 -14.67 22.79 2.92
N GLU A 126 -15.66 22.03 2.42
CA GLU A 126 -15.92 20.66 2.88
C GLU A 126 -15.29 19.67 1.91
N LEU A 127 -13.96 19.65 1.82
CA LEU A 127 -13.31 18.45 1.30
C LEU A 127 -13.71 17.31 2.24
N PRO A 128 -14.33 16.19 1.78
CA PRO A 128 -15.03 15.32 2.71
C PRO A 128 -14.05 14.71 3.70
N ALA A 129 -14.17 15.10 4.97
CA ALA A 129 -13.44 14.56 6.11
C ALA A 129 -13.31 13.03 6.06
N VAL A 130 -14.38 12.40 5.57
CA VAL A 130 -14.51 10.97 5.33
C VAL A 130 -13.41 10.43 4.40
N LEU A 131 -13.06 11.14 3.32
CA LEU A 131 -12.00 10.71 2.41
C LEU A 131 -10.66 10.61 3.12
N ALA A 132 -10.31 11.60 3.95
CA ALA A 132 -9.06 11.57 4.73
C ALA A 132 -9.01 10.33 5.64
N TRP A 133 -10.11 10.05 6.34
CA TRP A 133 -10.20 8.88 7.22
C TRP A 133 -10.10 7.58 6.44
N VAL A 134 -10.81 7.45 5.33
CA VAL A 134 -10.79 6.23 4.53
C VAL A 134 -9.42 6.01 3.91
N VAL A 135 -8.77 7.04 3.36
CA VAL A 135 -7.41 6.92 2.80
C VAL A 135 -6.41 6.44 3.85
N VAL A 136 -6.41 7.07 5.05
CA VAL A 136 -5.51 6.65 6.13
C VAL A 136 -5.80 5.22 6.58
N TRP A 137 -7.09 4.86 6.73
CA TRP A 137 -7.49 3.51 7.09
C TRP A 137 -6.97 2.50 6.06
N MET A 138 -7.17 2.77 4.78
CA MET A 138 -6.72 1.91 3.68
C MET A 138 -5.20 1.77 3.61
N MET A 139 -4.46 2.88 3.69
CA MET A 139 -3.00 2.88 3.67
C MET A 139 -2.44 2.04 4.83
N VAL A 140 -2.95 2.25 6.05
CA VAL A 140 -2.48 1.51 7.22
C VAL A 140 -2.90 0.05 7.13
N MET A 141 -4.13 -0.27 6.74
CA MET A 141 -4.60 -1.64 6.55
C MET A 141 -3.77 -2.39 5.49
N SER A 142 -3.45 -1.76 4.34
CA SER A 142 -2.65 -2.39 3.28
C SER A 142 -1.29 -2.85 3.80
N ASN A 143 -0.56 -1.92 4.44
CA ASN A 143 0.73 -2.20 5.07
C ASN A 143 0.65 -3.33 6.10
N GLY A 144 -0.38 -3.28 6.95
CA GLY A 144 -0.61 -4.28 7.98
C GLY A 144 -0.89 -5.67 7.40
N ILE A 145 -1.66 -5.76 6.30
CA ILE A 145 -1.92 -7.02 5.58
C ILE A 145 -0.61 -7.60 5.04
N HIS A 146 0.25 -6.79 4.41
CA HIS A 146 1.55 -7.26 3.91
C HIS A 146 2.43 -7.83 5.03
N ILE A 147 2.49 -7.17 6.19
CA ILE A 147 3.26 -7.61 7.37
C ILE A 147 2.65 -8.91 7.92
N VAL A 148 1.36 -8.89 8.26
CA VAL A 148 0.65 -10.02 8.89
C VAL A 148 0.69 -11.25 8.00
N MET A 149 0.39 -11.13 6.71
CA MET A 149 0.41 -12.29 5.83
C MET A 149 1.81 -12.85 5.61
N THR A 150 2.83 -12.00 5.61
CA THR A 150 4.22 -12.48 5.61
C THR A 150 4.51 -13.25 6.90
N TRP A 151 4.05 -12.75 8.06
CA TRP A 151 4.19 -13.43 9.34
C TRP A 151 3.49 -14.79 9.38
N LEU A 152 2.23 -14.86 8.91
CA LEU A 152 1.48 -16.11 8.78
C LEU A 152 2.19 -17.11 7.86
N ARG A 153 2.77 -16.63 6.74
CA ARG A 153 3.53 -17.45 5.80
C ARG A 153 4.81 -18.02 6.41
N GLU A 154 5.55 -17.22 7.16
CA GLU A 154 6.78 -17.68 7.82
C GLU A 154 6.47 -18.68 8.95
N MET A 155 5.37 -18.50 9.68
CA MET A 155 4.87 -19.55 10.59
C MET A 155 4.45 -20.82 9.84
N ALA A 156 3.78 -20.70 8.69
CA ALA A 156 3.41 -21.85 7.86
C ALA A 156 4.62 -22.62 7.31
N ARG A 157 5.79 -21.98 7.24
CA ARG A 157 7.09 -22.57 6.88
C ARG A 157 7.83 -23.22 8.05
N GLY A 158 7.31 -23.12 9.26
CA GLY A 158 7.84 -23.78 10.45
C GLY A 158 8.56 -22.88 11.44
N LEU A 159 8.60 -21.55 11.22
CA LEU A 159 9.16 -20.63 12.21
C LEU A 159 8.20 -20.43 13.40
N TYR A 160 8.74 -20.33 14.61
CA TYR A 160 7.97 -19.97 15.79
C TYR A 160 7.48 -18.53 15.69
N GLN A 161 6.40 -18.19 16.41
CA GLN A 161 5.70 -16.92 16.29
C GLN A 161 6.62 -15.70 16.35
N HIS A 162 7.57 -15.64 17.29
CA HIS A 162 8.48 -14.51 17.45
C HIS A 162 9.50 -14.41 16.32
N ASP A 163 10.11 -15.53 15.93
CA ASP A 163 11.07 -15.58 14.83
C ASP A 163 10.41 -15.23 13.50
N ALA A 164 9.18 -15.75 13.29
CA ALA A 164 8.38 -15.48 12.11
C ALA A 164 7.96 -14.00 12.02
N LEU A 165 7.65 -13.36 13.14
CA LEU A 165 7.33 -11.93 13.21
C LEU A 165 8.56 -11.08 12.88
N ALA A 166 9.71 -11.43 13.46
CA ALA A 166 10.96 -10.74 13.20
C ALA A 166 11.38 -10.85 11.73
N GLU A 167 11.29 -12.04 11.13
CA GLU A 167 11.54 -12.23 9.71
C GLU A 167 10.51 -11.48 8.86
N ALA A 168 9.22 -11.51 9.22
CA ALA A 168 8.19 -10.78 8.48
C ALA A 168 8.48 -9.28 8.41
N LEU A 169 8.75 -8.64 9.54
CA LEU A 169 9.12 -7.22 9.58
C LEU A 169 10.41 -6.94 8.82
N GLN A 170 11.42 -7.80 8.92
CA GLN A 170 12.67 -7.70 8.16
C GLN A 170 12.42 -7.72 6.63
N LEU A 171 11.43 -8.49 6.19
CA LEU A 171 11.06 -8.62 4.79
C LEU A 171 10.18 -7.47 4.27
N THR A 172 9.34 -6.89 5.12
CA THR A 172 8.30 -5.95 4.70
C THR A 172 8.57 -4.50 5.08
N PHE A 173 9.43 -4.24 6.07
CA PHE A 173 9.64 -2.87 6.55
C PHE A 173 10.16 -1.92 5.46
N GLY A 174 11.15 -2.34 4.67
CA GLY A 174 11.67 -1.56 3.55
C GLY A 174 10.59 -1.16 2.54
N PRO A 175 9.84 -2.12 1.97
CA PRO A 175 8.66 -1.86 1.13
C PRO A 175 7.63 -0.93 1.76
N VAL A 176 7.24 -1.17 3.02
CA VAL A 176 6.24 -0.36 3.74
C VAL A 176 6.71 1.08 3.91
N ALA A 177 7.98 1.29 4.26
CA ALA A 177 8.58 2.63 4.37
C ALA A 177 8.58 3.37 3.02
N LEU A 178 8.90 2.66 1.95
CA LEU A 178 8.95 3.19 0.60
C LEU A 178 7.56 3.59 0.11
N SER A 179 6.57 2.73 0.34
CA SER A 179 5.15 2.96 0.02
C SER A 179 4.56 4.15 0.78
N ASN A 180 4.79 4.21 2.10
CA ASN A 180 4.35 5.32 2.93
C ASN A 180 4.96 6.65 2.47
N LEU A 181 6.25 6.66 2.13
CA LEU A 181 6.92 7.85 1.64
C LEU A 181 6.37 8.32 0.29
N THR A 182 6.17 7.40 -0.65
CA THR A 182 5.57 7.75 -1.95
C THR A 182 4.12 8.19 -1.84
N THR A 183 3.35 7.62 -0.90
CA THR A 183 1.98 8.03 -0.62
C THR A 183 1.95 9.45 -0.05
N ALA A 184 2.80 9.75 0.95
CA ALA A 184 2.93 11.10 1.50
C ALA A 184 3.34 12.12 0.42
N LEU A 185 4.35 11.79 -0.40
CA LEU A 185 4.76 12.64 -1.53
C LEU A 185 3.62 12.86 -2.52
N GLY A 186 2.78 11.85 -2.76
CA GLY A 186 1.62 11.97 -3.61
C GLY A 186 0.61 13.00 -3.10
N PHE A 187 0.26 12.93 -1.82
CA PHE A 187 -0.65 13.92 -1.25
C PHE A 187 -0.04 15.32 -1.14
N VAL A 188 1.26 15.44 -0.87
CA VAL A 188 1.96 16.73 -0.91
C VAL A 188 1.91 17.33 -2.32
N ALA A 189 2.11 16.52 -3.36
CA ALA A 189 1.95 16.97 -4.74
C ALA A 189 0.49 17.33 -5.06
N ALA A 190 -0.50 16.61 -4.52
CA ALA A 190 -1.91 16.95 -4.68
C ALA A 190 -2.21 18.33 -4.08
N ALA A 191 -1.72 18.59 -2.86
CA ALA A 191 -1.86 19.88 -2.19
C ALA A 191 -1.15 21.03 -2.92
N ALA A 192 -0.08 20.74 -3.66
CA ALA A 192 0.59 21.75 -4.49
C ALA A 192 -0.23 22.13 -5.73
N LEU A 193 -1.10 21.24 -6.23
CA LEU A 193 -2.02 21.51 -7.34
C LEU A 193 -3.32 22.17 -6.86
N ALA A 194 -3.84 21.69 -5.75
CA ALA A 194 -5.11 22.10 -5.17
C ALA A 194 -4.90 22.48 -3.69
N PRO A 195 -4.80 23.79 -3.37
CA PRO A 195 -4.57 24.26 -2.01
C PRO A 195 -5.59 23.76 -0.99
N GLU A 196 -6.81 23.44 -1.42
CA GLU A 196 -7.87 22.83 -0.59
C GLU A 196 -7.51 21.42 -0.07
N LEU A 197 -6.51 20.75 -0.65
CA LEU A 197 -6.05 19.42 -0.22
C LEU A 197 -4.91 19.46 0.81
N VAL A 198 -4.45 20.64 1.22
CA VAL A 198 -3.34 20.78 2.19
C VAL A 198 -3.64 20.02 3.48
N ASP A 199 -4.89 20.07 3.96
CA ASP A 199 -5.35 19.37 5.16
C ASP A 199 -5.23 17.87 5.01
N LEU A 200 -5.77 17.34 3.91
CA LEU A 200 -5.65 15.94 3.56
C LEU A 200 -4.18 15.48 3.49
N ALA A 201 -3.31 16.31 2.88
CA ALA A 201 -1.89 15.98 2.75
C ALA A 201 -1.15 15.93 4.09
N TRP A 202 -1.47 16.82 5.02
CA TRP A 202 -0.94 16.75 6.39
C TRP A 202 -1.40 15.49 7.11
N VAL A 203 -2.70 15.15 7.05
CA VAL A 203 -3.25 13.96 7.71
C VAL A 203 -2.50 12.72 7.24
N VAL A 204 -2.41 12.54 5.93
CA VAL A 204 -1.82 11.34 5.33
C VAL A 204 -0.31 11.28 5.57
N SER A 205 0.39 12.42 5.51
CA SER A 205 1.84 12.46 5.75
C SER A 205 2.21 12.12 7.20
N VAL A 206 1.47 12.66 8.16
CA VAL A 206 1.64 12.30 9.58
C VAL A 206 1.27 10.84 9.79
N ALA A 207 0.17 10.37 9.21
CA ALA A 207 -0.23 8.97 9.29
C ALA A 207 0.84 8.02 8.75
N ALA A 208 1.46 8.37 7.62
CA ALA A 208 2.52 7.59 6.99
C ALA A 208 3.73 7.45 7.93
N GLY A 209 4.12 8.53 8.61
CA GLY A 209 5.19 8.51 9.62
C GLY A 209 4.82 7.72 10.87
N VAL A 210 3.64 7.99 11.44
CA VAL A 210 3.13 7.31 12.65
C VAL A 210 3.00 5.80 12.41
N ALA A 211 2.48 5.40 11.25
CA ALA A 211 2.36 3.99 10.87
C ALA A 211 3.72 3.28 10.86
N LEU A 212 4.78 3.91 10.35
CA LEU A 212 6.12 3.29 10.35
C LEU A 212 6.66 3.09 11.75
N VAL A 213 6.50 4.09 12.62
CA VAL A 213 6.91 3.97 14.03
C VAL A 213 6.10 2.87 14.69
N ALA A 214 4.78 2.87 14.53
CA ALA A 214 3.89 1.86 15.09
C ALA A 214 4.22 0.44 14.60
N TYR A 215 4.55 0.25 13.32
CA TYR A 215 4.94 -1.06 12.79
C TYR A 215 6.29 -1.57 13.29
N LEU A 216 7.23 -0.68 13.64
CA LEU A 216 8.49 -1.07 14.28
C LEU A 216 8.34 -1.32 15.78
N SER A 217 7.36 -0.72 16.44
CA SER A 217 7.31 -0.71 17.91
C SER A 217 6.02 -1.31 18.48
N LEU A 218 4.86 -0.73 18.18
CA LEU A 218 3.57 -1.18 18.71
C LEU A 218 3.20 -2.56 18.17
N PHE A 219 3.39 -2.76 16.86
CA PHE A 219 3.04 -4.00 16.17
C PHE A 219 3.78 -5.22 16.71
N PRO A 220 5.12 -5.23 16.81
CA PRO A 220 5.80 -6.38 17.40
C PRO A 220 5.48 -6.54 18.89
N TRP A 221 5.35 -5.44 19.64
CA TRP A 221 4.97 -5.50 21.06
C TRP A 221 3.61 -6.19 21.27
N LEU A 222 2.60 -5.81 20.49
CA LEU A 222 1.26 -6.38 20.57
C LEU A 222 1.25 -7.81 19.99
N GLY A 223 1.90 -8.01 18.84
CA GLY A 223 1.97 -9.28 18.13
C GLY A 223 2.61 -10.41 18.94
N MET A 224 3.67 -10.13 19.71
CA MET A 224 4.29 -11.14 20.58
C MET A 224 3.40 -11.54 21.77
N ARG A 225 2.44 -10.70 22.16
CA ARG A 225 1.50 -10.98 23.26
C ARG A 225 0.21 -11.64 22.79
N THR A 226 -0.15 -11.45 21.54
CA THR A 226 -1.29 -12.16 20.94
C THR A 226 -0.87 -13.57 20.59
N ALA A 227 -1.42 -14.58 21.27
CA ALA A 227 -1.28 -15.96 20.85
C ALA A 227 -2.05 -16.19 19.54
N LEU A 228 -1.34 -16.17 18.42
CA LEU A 228 -1.91 -16.42 17.10
C LEU A 228 -2.13 -17.93 16.90
N PRO A 229 -3.09 -18.32 16.02
CA PRO A 229 -3.30 -19.73 15.72
C PRO A 229 -2.04 -20.35 15.10
N PHE A 230 -1.72 -21.58 15.53
CA PHE A 230 -0.62 -22.36 14.96
C PHE A 230 -0.87 -22.61 13.47
N ARG A 231 0.04 -22.13 12.61
CA ARG A 231 -0.14 -22.13 11.15
C ARG A 231 0.75 -23.11 10.39
N VAL A 232 1.60 -23.87 11.09
CA VAL A 232 2.58 -24.76 10.46
C VAL A 232 1.86 -25.72 9.51
N GLY A 233 2.32 -25.76 8.26
CA GLY A 233 1.76 -26.63 7.23
C GLY A 233 0.53 -26.11 6.49
N ASN A 234 -0.02 -24.92 6.81
CA ASN A 234 -1.12 -24.36 6.02
C ASN A 234 -0.66 -24.07 4.57
N THR A 235 -1.24 -24.81 3.61
CA THR A 235 -0.81 -24.78 2.22
C THR A 235 -1.03 -23.44 1.54
N ASN A 236 -2.10 -22.72 1.88
CA ASN A 236 -2.45 -21.45 1.24
C ASN A 236 -1.44 -20.35 1.65
N ASP A 237 -1.03 -20.34 2.91
CA ASP A 237 -0.03 -19.40 3.43
C ASP A 237 1.37 -19.73 2.91
N ARG A 238 1.70 -21.02 2.78
CA ARG A 238 3.02 -21.48 2.32
C ARG A 238 3.27 -21.24 0.83
N HIS A 239 2.27 -21.49 -0.03
CA HIS A 239 2.44 -21.50 -1.49
C HIS A 239 1.93 -20.23 -2.19
N GLY A 240 1.20 -19.34 -1.49
CA GLY A 240 0.65 -18.13 -2.10
C GLY A 240 -0.15 -18.44 -3.38
N LEU A 241 0.11 -17.69 -4.45
CA LEU A 241 -0.56 -17.89 -5.75
C LEU A 241 0.15 -18.90 -6.68
N MET A 242 0.85 -19.92 -6.16
CA MET A 242 1.53 -20.90 -7.02
C MET A 242 0.58 -21.69 -7.95
N ARG A 243 -0.71 -21.79 -7.60
CA ARG A 243 -1.72 -22.35 -8.51
C ARG A 243 -1.86 -21.52 -9.79
N LEU A 244 -1.85 -20.19 -9.67
CA LEU A 244 -1.90 -19.28 -10.81
C LEU A 244 -0.67 -19.46 -11.72
N THR A 245 0.51 -19.55 -11.14
CA THR A 245 1.75 -19.86 -11.88
C THR A 245 1.65 -21.18 -12.66
N ARG A 246 1.14 -22.25 -12.04
CA ARG A 246 0.95 -23.55 -12.73
C ARG A 246 -0.07 -23.45 -13.85
N TRP A 247 -1.12 -22.66 -13.70
CA TRP A 247 -2.08 -22.37 -14.77
C TRP A 247 -1.44 -21.62 -15.93
N MET A 248 -0.60 -20.61 -15.64
CA MET A 248 0.14 -19.88 -16.67
C MET A 248 1.08 -20.82 -17.45
N GLN A 249 1.73 -21.76 -16.76
CA GLN A 249 2.58 -22.77 -17.40
C GLN A 249 1.78 -23.80 -18.21
N ARG A 250 0.55 -24.14 -17.78
CA ARG A 250 -0.34 -25.08 -18.50
C ARG A 250 -0.98 -24.46 -19.73
N TYR A 251 -1.32 -23.17 -19.69
CA TYR A 251 -1.98 -22.45 -20.78
C TYR A 251 -1.20 -21.18 -21.20
N PRO A 252 0.07 -21.31 -21.62
CA PRO A 252 0.96 -20.16 -21.83
C PRO A 252 0.45 -19.22 -22.92
N ARG A 253 -0.07 -19.75 -24.02
CA ARG A 253 -0.60 -18.95 -25.14
C ARG A 253 -1.79 -18.08 -24.74
N GLY A 254 -2.68 -18.57 -23.87
CA GLY A 254 -3.84 -17.80 -23.39
C GLY A 254 -3.43 -16.63 -22.52
N PHE A 255 -2.54 -16.87 -21.56
CA PHE A 255 -2.00 -15.81 -20.70
C PHE A 255 -1.12 -14.81 -21.46
N GLN A 256 -0.39 -15.26 -22.48
CA GLN A 256 0.33 -14.36 -23.39
C GLN A 256 -0.61 -13.49 -24.22
N ALA A 257 -1.69 -14.06 -24.76
CA ALA A 257 -2.68 -13.30 -25.53
C ALA A 257 -3.33 -12.20 -24.68
N LEU A 258 -3.67 -12.50 -23.42
CA LEU A 258 -4.14 -11.51 -22.45
C LEU A 258 -3.12 -10.38 -22.22
N GLY A 259 -1.84 -10.73 -22.11
CA GLY A 259 -0.77 -9.76 -21.92
C GLY A 259 -0.49 -8.90 -23.15
N TRP A 260 -0.52 -9.49 -24.35
CA TRP A 260 -0.40 -8.75 -25.61
C TRP A 260 -1.61 -7.87 -25.86
N GLY A 261 -2.82 -8.34 -25.55
CA GLY A 261 -4.06 -7.56 -25.64
C GLY A 261 -4.01 -6.30 -24.77
N MET A 262 -3.60 -6.42 -23.50
CA MET A 262 -3.37 -5.27 -22.61
C MET A 262 -2.38 -4.28 -23.23
N THR A 263 -1.29 -4.78 -23.82
CA THR A 263 -0.26 -3.94 -24.45
C THR A 263 -0.80 -3.18 -25.65
N LEU A 264 -1.53 -3.86 -26.53
CA LEU A 264 -2.10 -3.28 -27.73
C LEU A 264 -3.14 -2.21 -27.39
N ILE A 265 -4.04 -2.49 -26.46
CA ILE A 265 -5.03 -1.52 -25.98
C ILE A 265 -4.34 -0.32 -25.34
N SER A 266 -3.26 -0.54 -24.57
CA SER A 266 -2.47 0.56 -24.00
C SER A 266 -1.86 1.45 -25.09
N LEU A 267 -1.40 0.89 -26.21
CA LEU A 267 -0.91 1.69 -27.34
C LEU A 267 -2.03 2.51 -27.98
N VAL A 268 -3.23 1.94 -28.13
CA VAL A 268 -4.40 2.68 -28.62
C VAL A 268 -4.75 3.84 -27.69
N TRP A 269 -4.77 3.61 -26.37
CA TRP A 269 -4.99 4.65 -25.37
C TRP A 269 -3.89 5.71 -25.36
N LEU A 270 -2.63 5.32 -25.55
CA LEU A 270 -1.52 6.27 -25.64
C LEU A 270 -1.71 7.26 -26.81
N LEU A 271 -2.13 6.74 -27.96
CA LEU A 271 -2.38 7.54 -29.15
C LEU A 271 -3.63 8.42 -28.99
N TRP A 272 -4.72 7.86 -28.45
CA TRP A 272 -5.97 8.60 -28.28
C TRP A 272 -5.87 9.71 -27.22
N LEU A 273 -5.11 9.48 -26.15
CA LEU A 273 -4.97 10.40 -25.02
C LEU A 273 -3.79 11.36 -25.16
N PHE A 274 -3.07 11.37 -26.28
CA PHE A 274 -1.78 12.05 -26.41
C PHE A 274 -1.80 13.49 -25.86
N ASP A 275 -2.77 14.32 -26.26
CA ASP A 275 -2.89 15.70 -25.78
C ASP A 275 -3.23 15.78 -24.28
N SER A 276 -4.07 14.87 -23.80
CA SER A 276 -4.46 14.80 -22.39
C SER A 276 -3.30 14.38 -21.48
N LEU A 277 -2.32 13.62 -21.99
CA LEU A 277 -1.12 13.23 -21.24
C LEU A 277 -0.26 14.44 -20.89
N PHE A 278 -0.15 15.43 -21.79
CA PHE A 278 0.59 16.68 -21.53
C PHE A 278 -0.11 17.57 -20.52
N ALA A 279 -1.45 17.60 -20.51
CA ALA A 279 -2.21 18.30 -19.48
C ALA A 279 -1.99 17.70 -18.07
N GLY A 280 -1.70 16.41 -17.98
CA GLY A 280 -1.45 15.68 -16.73
C GLY A 280 -0.02 15.78 -16.18
N GLN A 281 0.77 16.80 -16.52
CA GLN A 281 2.21 16.90 -16.21
C GLN A 281 2.57 16.64 -14.73
N ALA A 282 1.71 17.03 -13.79
CA ALA A 282 1.95 16.84 -12.37
C ALA A 282 1.93 15.36 -11.95
N VAL A 283 1.05 14.56 -12.56
CA VAL A 283 0.97 13.11 -12.34
C VAL A 283 2.28 12.46 -12.77
N TRP A 284 2.77 12.84 -13.95
CA TRP A 284 4.03 12.32 -14.50
C TRP A 284 5.25 12.79 -13.71
N GLY A 285 5.25 14.04 -13.23
CA GLY A 285 6.29 14.58 -12.35
C GLY A 285 6.39 13.80 -11.04
N LEU A 286 5.25 13.50 -10.40
CA LEU A 286 5.22 12.68 -9.20
C LEU A 286 5.67 11.23 -9.46
N LEU A 287 5.27 10.66 -10.60
CA LEU A 287 5.72 9.33 -11.03
C LEU A 287 7.24 9.30 -11.26
N LEU A 288 7.81 10.35 -11.83
CA LEU A 288 9.25 10.51 -12.01
C LEU A 288 9.97 10.58 -10.66
N VAL A 289 9.52 11.44 -9.75
CA VAL A 289 10.09 11.58 -8.39
C VAL A 289 10.04 10.25 -7.65
N SER A 290 8.90 9.56 -7.71
CA SER A 290 8.74 8.22 -7.13
C SER A 290 9.72 7.23 -7.77
N GLY A 291 9.85 7.22 -9.10
CA GLY A 291 10.80 6.38 -9.84
C GLY A 291 12.27 6.63 -9.45
N LEU A 292 12.67 7.89 -9.29
CA LEU A 292 14.02 8.26 -8.84
C LEU A 292 14.29 7.79 -7.41
N LEU A 293 13.29 7.91 -6.53
CA LEU A 293 13.36 7.43 -5.16
C LEU A 293 13.50 5.90 -5.10
N LEU A 294 12.71 5.17 -5.89
CA LEU A 294 12.83 3.72 -6.05
C LEU A 294 14.19 3.31 -6.62
N TRP A 295 14.69 4.06 -7.60
CA TRP A 295 16.04 3.85 -8.15
C TRP A 295 17.12 4.05 -7.10
N GLY A 296 17.03 5.09 -6.28
CA GLY A 296 17.97 5.34 -5.17
C GLY A 296 17.96 4.20 -4.14
N TYR A 297 16.78 3.74 -3.73
CA TYR A 297 16.63 2.64 -2.78
C TYR A 297 17.09 1.28 -3.34
N TRP A 298 16.66 0.95 -4.56
CA TRP A 298 16.98 -0.34 -5.19
C TRP A 298 18.32 -0.37 -5.92
N ARG A 299 18.96 0.78 -6.17
CA ARG A 299 20.18 0.91 -6.98
C ARG A 299 20.10 0.08 -8.28
N SER A 300 18.91 0.02 -8.88
CA SER A 300 18.61 -0.76 -10.09
C SER A 300 17.60 -0.01 -10.95
N LEU A 301 18.10 0.59 -12.03
CA LEU A 301 17.27 1.38 -12.94
C LEU A 301 16.20 0.52 -13.62
N ARG A 302 16.54 -0.72 -13.99
CA ARG A 302 15.61 -1.66 -14.62
C ARG A 302 14.38 -1.93 -13.74
N LEU A 303 14.58 -2.11 -12.43
CA LEU A 303 13.46 -2.38 -11.50
C LEU A 303 12.61 -1.14 -11.27
N ALA A 304 13.24 0.03 -11.11
CA ALA A 304 12.52 1.29 -10.98
C ALA A 304 11.68 1.59 -12.23
N LEU A 305 12.25 1.42 -13.43
CA LEU A 305 11.53 1.56 -14.69
C LEU A 305 10.38 0.57 -14.82
N ASN A 306 10.53 -0.68 -14.40
CA ASN A 306 9.43 -1.64 -14.43
C ASN A 306 8.24 -1.20 -13.55
N VAL A 307 8.50 -0.63 -12.37
CA VAL A 307 7.44 -0.07 -11.52
C VAL A 307 6.81 1.15 -12.17
N VAL A 308 7.63 2.09 -12.63
CA VAL A 308 7.15 3.30 -13.32
C VAL A 308 6.27 2.93 -14.52
N MET A 309 6.67 1.96 -15.34
CA MET A 309 5.89 1.50 -16.48
C MET A 309 4.59 0.81 -16.06
N THR A 310 4.60 0.02 -14.99
CA THR A 310 3.40 -0.62 -14.45
C THR A 310 2.38 0.45 -14.03
N VAL A 311 2.82 1.44 -13.25
CA VAL A 311 1.94 2.52 -12.79
C VAL A 311 1.53 3.44 -13.94
N ALA A 312 2.42 3.77 -14.87
CA ALA A 312 2.10 4.59 -16.05
C ALA A 312 1.00 3.95 -16.90
N VAL A 313 1.07 2.63 -17.12
CA VAL A 313 0.03 1.91 -17.86
C VAL A 313 -1.27 1.88 -17.07
N SER A 314 -1.23 1.69 -15.74
CA SER A 314 -2.44 1.82 -14.91
C SER A 314 -3.08 3.19 -15.04
N LEU A 315 -2.30 4.27 -14.93
CA LEU A 315 -2.77 5.64 -15.08
C LEU A 315 -3.35 5.92 -16.47
N LEU A 316 -2.72 5.41 -17.53
CA LEU A 316 -3.22 5.55 -18.89
C LEU A 316 -4.61 4.92 -19.05
N TRP A 317 -4.80 3.72 -18.51
CA TRP A 317 -6.10 3.04 -18.51
C TRP A 317 -7.14 3.80 -17.68
N LEU A 318 -6.73 4.39 -16.56
CA LEU A 318 -7.62 5.22 -15.74
C LEU A 318 -8.04 6.50 -16.45
N MET A 319 -7.10 7.19 -17.10
CA MET A 319 -7.40 8.36 -17.92
C MET A 319 -8.37 8.02 -19.03
N ALA A 320 -8.18 6.88 -19.70
CA ALA A 320 -9.10 6.41 -20.73
C ALA A 320 -10.50 6.15 -20.15
N ALA A 321 -10.59 5.43 -19.04
CA ALA A 321 -11.84 5.12 -18.38
C ALA A 321 -12.59 6.39 -17.93
N VAL A 322 -11.89 7.35 -17.33
CA VAL A 322 -12.49 8.64 -16.91
C VAL A 322 -13.03 9.40 -18.11
N GLN A 323 -12.29 9.52 -19.20
CA GLN A 323 -12.77 10.24 -20.40
C GLN A 323 -13.95 9.55 -21.08
N LEU A 324 -14.02 8.22 -21.07
CA LEU A 324 -15.17 7.48 -21.63
C LEU A 324 -16.44 7.66 -20.79
N VAL A 325 -16.30 7.82 -19.47
CA VAL A 325 -17.42 7.99 -18.54
C VAL A 325 -17.85 9.46 -18.40
N GLN A 326 -16.94 10.41 -18.60
CA GLN A 326 -17.15 11.85 -18.40
C GLN A 326 -18.42 12.40 -19.10
N PRO A 327 -18.77 12.01 -20.34
CA PRO A 327 -20.02 12.46 -20.98
C PRO A 327 -21.30 12.11 -20.22
N TRP A 328 -21.26 11.04 -19.42
CA TRP A 328 -22.38 10.52 -18.65
C TRP A 328 -22.37 11.00 -17.18
N GLN A 329 -21.29 11.65 -16.77
CA GLN A 329 -21.07 12.16 -15.41
C GLN A 329 -20.55 13.60 -15.50
N PRO A 330 -21.39 14.57 -15.92
CA PRO A 330 -20.95 15.96 -16.06
C PRO A 330 -20.52 16.59 -14.73
N GLY A 331 -20.95 16.03 -13.59
CA GLY A 331 -20.46 16.38 -12.25
C GLY A 331 -19.00 15.99 -11.98
N TRP A 332 -18.41 15.16 -12.84
CA TRP A 332 -16.95 14.94 -12.91
C TRP A 332 -16.29 15.99 -13.82
N ALA A 333 -16.78 17.24 -13.79
CA ALA A 333 -16.12 18.37 -14.44
C ALA A 333 -14.82 18.67 -13.69
N ILE A 334 -13.78 17.90 -14.02
CA ILE A 334 -12.51 17.95 -13.31
C ILE A 334 -11.66 19.03 -13.99
N SER A 335 -11.70 20.26 -13.47
CA SER A 335 -10.74 21.30 -13.85
C SER A 335 -9.29 20.92 -13.53
N ASP A 336 -9.08 19.98 -12.60
CA ASP A 336 -7.76 19.45 -12.22
C ASP A 336 -7.66 17.92 -12.34
N LEU A 337 -7.60 17.40 -13.58
CA LEU A 337 -7.39 15.96 -13.83
C LEU A 337 -6.19 15.43 -13.03
N GLY A 338 -5.19 16.28 -12.76
CA GLY A 338 -4.06 15.98 -11.90
C GLY A 338 -4.45 15.48 -10.50
N VAL A 339 -5.37 16.14 -9.82
CA VAL A 339 -5.77 15.78 -8.44
C VAL A 339 -6.39 14.39 -8.37
N LEU A 340 -7.29 14.09 -9.32
CA LEU A 340 -8.04 12.83 -9.36
C LEU A 340 -7.12 11.60 -9.48
N PHE A 341 -6.00 11.74 -10.20
CA PHE A 341 -5.04 10.66 -10.39
C PHE A 341 -3.90 10.66 -9.35
N VAL A 342 -3.55 11.83 -8.79
CA VAL A 342 -2.48 11.94 -7.79
C VAL A 342 -2.88 11.29 -6.46
N ILE A 343 -4.11 11.49 -5.98
CA ILE A 343 -4.61 10.90 -4.72
C ILE A 343 -4.48 9.37 -4.68
N PRO A 344 -5.00 8.61 -5.66
CA PRO A 344 -4.88 7.15 -5.68
C PRO A 344 -3.48 6.65 -6.01
N MET A 345 -2.58 7.50 -6.51
CA MET A 345 -1.27 7.08 -7.01
C MET A 345 -0.44 6.34 -5.95
N GLY A 346 -0.48 6.80 -4.70
CA GLY A 346 0.21 6.12 -3.58
C GLY A 346 -0.25 4.67 -3.40
N MET A 347 -1.57 4.45 -3.44
CA MET A 347 -2.18 3.12 -3.34
C MET A 347 -1.89 2.25 -4.58
N ILE A 348 -1.87 2.85 -5.78
CA ILE A 348 -1.54 2.17 -7.04
C ILE A 348 -0.07 1.73 -7.03
N LEU A 349 0.83 2.53 -6.47
CA LEU A 349 2.27 2.23 -6.42
C LEU A 349 2.64 1.21 -5.34
N ASP A 350 1.85 1.10 -4.27
CA ASP A 350 2.07 0.24 -3.09
C ASP A 350 2.35 -1.22 -3.45
N ASP A 351 1.40 -1.88 -4.12
CA ASP A 351 1.52 -3.29 -4.50
C ASP A 351 2.72 -3.55 -5.41
N ALA A 352 3.06 -2.59 -6.29
CA ALA A 352 4.21 -2.70 -7.18
C ALA A 352 5.54 -2.64 -6.38
N ILE A 353 5.64 -1.77 -5.38
CA ILE A 353 6.78 -1.70 -4.46
C ILE A 353 6.97 -3.04 -3.72
N HIS A 354 5.88 -3.59 -3.18
CA HIS A 354 5.90 -4.88 -2.49
C HIS A 354 6.30 -6.02 -3.43
N TYR A 355 5.73 -6.06 -4.63
CA TYR A 355 6.04 -7.04 -5.66
C TYR A 355 7.52 -7.01 -6.07
N TYR A 356 8.01 -5.84 -6.51
CA TYR A 356 9.35 -5.73 -7.06
C TYR A 356 10.44 -5.79 -6.00
N THR A 357 10.13 -5.51 -4.73
CA THR A 357 11.09 -5.80 -3.65
C THR A 357 11.30 -7.30 -3.47
N ARG A 358 10.25 -8.12 -3.56
CA ARG A 358 10.40 -9.59 -3.52
C ARG A 358 11.09 -10.12 -4.76
N TYR A 359 10.76 -9.57 -5.93
CA TYR A 359 11.43 -9.89 -7.18
C TYR A 359 12.94 -9.58 -7.11
N ARG A 360 13.33 -8.41 -6.59
CA ARG A 360 14.74 -8.04 -6.39
C ARG A 360 15.45 -8.96 -5.40
N ARG A 361 14.77 -9.38 -4.33
CA ARG A 361 15.33 -10.36 -3.39
C ARG A 361 15.61 -11.68 -4.10
N ALA A 362 14.70 -12.14 -4.97
CA ALA A 362 14.93 -13.33 -5.79
C ALA A 362 16.11 -13.16 -6.73
N GLU A 363 16.23 -12.03 -7.45
CA GLU A 363 17.37 -11.78 -8.36
C GLU A 363 18.73 -11.76 -7.63
N ARG A 364 18.74 -11.41 -6.34
CA ARG A 364 19.95 -11.43 -5.51
C ARG A 364 20.27 -12.81 -4.93
N GLN A 365 19.32 -13.72 -4.91
CA GLN A 365 19.55 -15.09 -4.48
C GLN A 365 20.18 -15.87 -5.63
N THR A 366 21.39 -16.38 -5.42
CA THR A 366 22.25 -17.02 -6.44
C THR A 366 21.63 -18.21 -7.17
N VAL A 367 20.56 -18.81 -6.63
CA VAL A 367 19.88 -19.98 -7.20
C VAL A 367 18.81 -19.61 -8.26
N LEU A 368 18.32 -18.36 -8.27
CA LEU A 368 17.24 -17.93 -9.18
C LEU A 368 17.82 -17.09 -10.33
N THR A 369 18.22 -17.75 -11.41
CA THR A 369 18.91 -17.09 -12.54
C THR A 369 17.98 -16.53 -13.61
N THR A 370 16.71 -16.96 -13.65
CA THR A 370 15.75 -16.56 -14.70
C THR A 370 14.72 -15.55 -14.20
N GLN A 371 14.23 -14.68 -15.12
CA GLN A 371 13.13 -13.76 -14.82
C GLN A 371 11.87 -14.50 -14.38
N GLU A 372 11.57 -15.64 -15.02
CA GLU A 372 10.47 -16.52 -14.63
C GLU A 372 10.60 -16.92 -13.16
N ALA A 373 11.77 -17.44 -12.74
CA ALA A 373 11.99 -17.89 -11.37
C ALA A 373 11.79 -16.74 -10.37
N CYS A 374 12.21 -15.52 -10.72
CA CYS A 374 11.99 -14.33 -9.90
C CYS A 374 10.51 -13.94 -9.77
N HIS A 375 9.75 -13.95 -10.87
CA HIS A 375 8.30 -13.72 -10.85
C HIS A 375 7.56 -14.82 -10.06
N ARG A 376 7.97 -16.08 -10.20
CA ARG A 376 7.42 -17.21 -9.43
C ARG A 376 7.66 -17.02 -7.93
N TYR A 377 8.87 -16.62 -7.55
CA TYR A 377 9.18 -16.32 -6.16
C TYR A 377 8.32 -15.17 -5.63
N ALA A 378 8.21 -14.06 -6.38
CA ALA A 378 7.39 -12.91 -6.01
C ALA A 378 5.92 -13.32 -5.83
N LEU A 379 5.31 -14.03 -6.78
CA LEU A 379 3.92 -14.52 -6.69
C LEU A 379 3.69 -15.45 -5.51
N SER A 380 4.65 -16.34 -5.21
CA SER A 380 4.58 -17.22 -4.04
C SER A 380 4.65 -16.50 -2.71
N SER A 381 5.15 -15.26 -2.72
CA SER A 381 5.43 -14.46 -1.52
C SER A 381 4.42 -13.37 -1.25
N VAL A 382 4.15 -12.55 -2.26
CA VAL A 382 3.31 -11.36 -2.14
C VAL A 382 2.05 -11.44 -2.98
N GLY A 383 1.85 -12.51 -3.75
CA GLY A 383 0.63 -12.69 -4.54
C GLY A 383 -0.65 -12.73 -3.69
N ARG A 384 -0.67 -13.52 -2.60
CA ARG A 384 -1.81 -13.56 -1.66
C ARG A 384 -2.01 -12.21 -0.95
N PRO A 385 -0.96 -11.55 -0.41
CA PRO A 385 -1.05 -10.19 0.10
C PRO A 385 -1.69 -9.20 -0.87
N ILE A 386 -1.18 -9.08 -2.11
CA ILE A 386 -1.69 -8.16 -3.15
C ILE A 386 -3.17 -8.43 -3.45
N TRP A 387 -3.56 -9.70 -3.56
CA TRP A 387 -4.97 -10.05 -3.80
C TRP A 387 -5.88 -9.59 -2.66
N VAL A 388 -5.43 -9.77 -1.41
CA VAL A 388 -6.24 -9.45 -0.24
C VAL A 388 -6.25 -7.95 0.06
N THR A 389 -5.14 -7.23 -0.11
CA THR A 389 -5.12 -5.76 -0.04
C THR A 389 -6.07 -5.18 -1.08
N SER A 390 -5.98 -5.61 -2.34
CA SER A 390 -6.88 -5.18 -3.42
C SER A 390 -8.36 -5.36 -3.06
N LEU A 391 -8.73 -6.53 -2.52
CA LEU A 391 -10.11 -6.86 -2.20
C LEU A 391 -10.62 -6.09 -0.95
N VAL A 392 -9.79 -5.93 0.08
CA VAL A 392 -10.11 -5.12 1.27
C VAL A 392 -10.29 -3.65 0.90
N LEU A 393 -9.34 -3.08 0.16
CA LEU A 393 -9.38 -1.68 -0.26
C LEU A 393 -10.57 -1.42 -1.19
N MET A 394 -10.84 -2.32 -2.14
CA MET A 394 -12.00 -2.20 -3.03
C MET A 394 -13.31 -2.14 -2.27
N VAL A 395 -13.53 -3.03 -1.28
CA VAL A 395 -14.77 -3.04 -0.49
C VAL A 395 -14.89 -1.77 0.35
N GLY A 396 -13.80 -1.31 0.98
CA GLY A 396 -13.80 -0.07 1.74
C GLY A 396 -14.07 1.18 0.88
N LEU A 397 -13.43 1.27 -0.28
CA LEU A 397 -13.65 2.36 -1.23
C LEU A 397 -15.04 2.31 -1.89
N SER A 398 -15.64 1.12 -2.01
CA SER A 398 -17.00 0.98 -2.56
C SER A 398 -18.04 1.71 -1.72
N VAL A 399 -17.83 1.83 -0.41
CA VAL A 399 -18.69 2.64 0.48
C VAL A 399 -18.68 4.11 0.07
N LEU A 400 -17.53 4.64 -0.34
CA LEU A 400 -17.40 6.00 -0.85
C LEU A 400 -17.92 6.15 -2.29
N ALA A 401 -17.68 5.14 -3.13
CA ALA A 401 -18.18 5.09 -4.50
C ALA A 401 -19.71 5.10 -4.57
N LEU A 402 -20.39 4.54 -3.56
CA LEU A 402 -21.84 4.53 -3.42
C LEU A 402 -22.37 5.69 -2.55
N GLY A 403 -21.50 6.56 -2.04
CA GLY A 403 -21.86 7.73 -1.23
C GLY A 403 -22.57 8.81 -2.06
N GLY A 404 -23.01 9.92 -1.44
CA GLY A 404 -23.80 10.95 -2.14
C GLY A 404 -23.01 12.03 -2.88
N HIS A 405 -21.68 12.13 -2.70
CA HIS A 405 -20.89 13.28 -3.14
C HIS A 405 -20.04 12.95 -4.38
N ALA A 406 -20.28 13.64 -5.50
CA ALA A 406 -19.71 13.30 -6.81
C ALA A 406 -18.18 13.20 -6.83
N TRP A 407 -17.48 14.13 -6.14
CA TRP A 407 -16.03 14.13 -6.08
C TRP A 407 -15.47 12.92 -5.33
N THR A 408 -16.07 12.54 -4.19
CA THR A 408 -15.65 11.33 -3.45
C THR A 408 -15.95 10.06 -4.23
N GLN A 409 -17.07 10.02 -4.94
CA GLN A 409 -17.40 8.88 -5.80
C GLN A 409 -16.34 8.72 -6.89
N ALA A 410 -15.97 9.82 -7.57
CA ALA A 410 -14.95 9.82 -8.61
C ALA A 410 -13.60 9.31 -8.08
N VAL A 411 -13.11 9.88 -6.97
CA VAL A 411 -11.84 9.46 -6.35
C VAL A 411 -11.88 7.98 -5.96
N ALA A 412 -12.98 7.52 -5.36
CA ALA A 412 -13.13 6.13 -4.93
C ALA A 412 -13.16 5.16 -6.12
N LEU A 413 -13.93 5.46 -7.18
CA LEU A 413 -14.02 4.62 -8.37
C LEU A 413 -12.69 4.55 -9.13
N VAL A 414 -12.00 5.68 -9.30
CA VAL A 414 -10.67 5.74 -9.91
C VAL A 414 -9.66 4.94 -9.09
N SER A 415 -9.71 5.04 -7.76
CA SER A 415 -8.88 4.24 -6.86
C SER A 415 -9.14 2.73 -7.04
N ILE A 416 -10.41 2.31 -7.03
CA ILE A 416 -10.82 0.91 -7.22
C ILE A 416 -10.31 0.38 -8.57
N CYS A 417 -10.58 1.10 -9.66
CA CYS A 417 -10.10 0.71 -10.98
C CYS A 417 -8.57 0.62 -11.03
N GLY A 418 -7.87 1.55 -10.38
CA GLY A 418 -6.40 1.60 -10.37
C GLY A 418 -5.79 0.42 -9.65
N LEU A 419 -6.36 0.05 -8.49
CA LEU A 419 -5.99 -1.14 -7.74
C LEU A 419 -6.22 -2.40 -8.56
N LEU A 420 -7.40 -2.55 -9.19
CA LEU A 420 -7.72 -3.74 -9.99
C LEU A 420 -6.82 -3.88 -11.22
N ILE A 421 -6.57 -2.78 -11.94
CA ILE A 421 -5.67 -2.78 -13.10
C ILE A 421 -4.25 -3.15 -12.66
N THR A 422 -3.76 -2.59 -11.56
CA THR A 422 -2.41 -2.85 -11.07
C THR A 422 -2.25 -4.27 -10.55
N ALA A 423 -3.24 -4.78 -9.81
CA ALA A 423 -3.28 -6.17 -9.39
C ALA A 423 -3.29 -7.11 -10.59
N TYR A 424 -4.08 -6.83 -11.62
CA TYR A 424 -4.04 -7.58 -12.89
C TYR A 424 -2.64 -7.55 -13.51
N GLN A 425 -2.00 -6.37 -13.56
CA GLN A 425 -0.67 -6.24 -14.14
C GLN A 425 0.38 -7.06 -13.37
N LEU A 426 0.40 -6.99 -12.05
CA LEU A 426 1.39 -7.65 -11.21
C LEU A 426 1.16 -9.16 -11.08
N LEU A 427 -0.11 -9.57 -10.98
CA LEU A 427 -0.46 -10.97 -10.77
C LEU A 427 -0.54 -11.76 -12.08
N ILE A 428 -0.90 -11.11 -13.20
CA ILE A 428 -1.16 -11.77 -14.48
C ILE A 428 -0.20 -11.30 -15.57
N TRP A 429 -0.18 -10.00 -15.87
CA TRP A 429 0.51 -9.49 -17.06
C TRP A 429 2.03 -9.66 -17.04
N GLN A 430 2.69 -9.19 -15.98
CA GLN A 430 4.15 -9.21 -15.85
C GLN A 430 4.67 -10.66 -15.78
N PRO A 431 4.10 -11.57 -14.96
CA PRO A 431 4.51 -12.97 -14.95
C PRO A 431 4.30 -13.67 -16.30
N ALA A 432 3.15 -13.47 -16.96
CA ALA A 432 2.82 -14.13 -18.22
C ALA A 432 3.82 -13.83 -19.34
N ARG A 433 4.29 -12.58 -19.43
CA ARG A 433 5.34 -12.18 -20.38
C ARG A 433 6.68 -12.89 -20.14
N SER A 434 7.02 -13.13 -18.87
CA SER A 434 8.28 -13.80 -18.50
C SER A 434 8.23 -15.32 -18.67
N MET A 435 7.06 -15.93 -18.41
CA MET A 435 6.82 -17.37 -18.54
C MET A 435 6.69 -17.83 -20.00
N ALA A 436 6.62 -16.89 -20.94
CA ALA A 436 6.52 -17.15 -22.37
C ALA A 436 7.82 -17.62 -23.03
N LYS A 437 8.97 -17.45 -22.37
CA LYS A 437 10.28 -17.60 -23.00
C LYS A 437 10.87 -19.02 -22.98
N ARG A 438 10.05 -20.08 -22.93
CA ARG A 438 10.57 -21.45 -23.03
C ARG A 438 9.86 -22.31 -24.08
N ASP A 439 10.53 -22.40 -25.21
CA ASP A 439 10.68 -23.61 -26.02
C ASP A 439 11.90 -24.43 -25.49
N ASP A 440 12.01 -24.67 -24.19
CA ASP A 440 13.01 -25.63 -23.65
C ASP A 440 12.30 -26.97 -23.36
N PRO A 441 12.49 -28.01 -24.20
CA PRO A 441 11.87 -29.32 -24.02
C PRO A 441 12.40 -30.13 -22.83
N GLU A 442 13.37 -29.63 -22.05
CA GLU A 442 14.09 -30.44 -21.04
C GLU A 442 13.51 -30.45 -19.62
N ILE A 443 12.40 -29.77 -19.33
CA ILE A 443 11.79 -29.76 -17.97
C ILE A 443 10.38 -30.36 -17.95
N ILE A 444 10.12 -31.30 -18.85
CA ILE A 444 9.01 -32.26 -18.74
C ILE A 444 9.58 -33.67 -18.91
N LYS A 445 10.46 -34.07 -17.99
CA LYS A 445 10.74 -35.48 -17.69
C LYS A 445 10.89 -35.65 -16.19
#